data_AF-A0A1I1WN87-F1
#
_entry.id   AF-A0A1I1WN87-F1
#
_cell.length_a   1.000
_cell.length_b   1.000
_cell.length_c   1.000
_cell.angle_alpha   90.00
_cell.angle_beta   90.00
_cell.angle_gamma   90.00
#
_symmetry.space_group_name_H-M   'P 1'
#
loop_
_entity.id
_entity.type
_entity.pdbx_description
1 polymer ?
#
loop_
_entity_poly.entity_id
_entity_poly.type
_entity_poly.pdbx_seq_one_letter_code
_entity_poly.pdbx_strand_id
1 'polypeptide(L)'
;MNWVGDDRVLRLEAMGAIVEKARERLLGAVDRGDPYERHNAMATYTGLGLALATGFRTVRTPIVDLTAIHAETRTLCLQEKDRWDGQDARLVPLPEAVYDQVGEYLRHLRQLWTQLPAARSAVLPIPATKARDQRVYGHEAFDLVLNRSLFFFEQSEEGHHKPVELTGDRLQRELNALVPGYWPIPNAGRHALRSWLIRHGAEANLVNALMGHAYYGEEHWAPTSALDPVAYRGGILPYLEQLTQTLGYRVVRS
;
A
#
# COMPACT_ATOMS: atom_id res chain seq x y z
N MET A 1 14.10 33.39 -9.05
CA MET A 1 12.89 32.53 -8.94
C MET A 1 12.90 31.62 -10.15
N ASN A 2 13.45 30.41 -10.02
CA ASN A 2 13.57 29.46 -11.12
C ASN A 2 12.45 28.42 -11.00
N TRP A 3 11.44 28.60 -11.84
CA TRP A 3 10.21 27.84 -11.93
C TRP A 3 10.27 26.95 -13.19
N VAL A 4 10.84 25.74 -13.09
CA VAL A 4 10.50 24.62 -13.99
C VAL A 4 10.82 23.30 -13.26
N GLY A 5 9.80 22.61 -12.73
CA GLY A 5 9.90 21.23 -12.23
C GLY A 5 9.18 20.94 -10.89
N ASP A 6 7.91 20.51 -10.97
CA ASP A 6 7.24 19.58 -10.04
C ASP A 6 7.21 19.91 -8.53
N ASP A 7 6.39 20.91 -8.15
CA ASP A 7 6.10 21.28 -6.75
C ASP A 7 5.37 20.20 -5.90
N ARG A 8 5.03 19.04 -6.49
CA ARG A 8 4.16 18.03 -5.83
C ARG A 8 4.83 16.68 -5.61
N VAL A 9 6.04 16.45 -6.12
CA VAL A 9 6.75 15.19 -5.90
C VAL A 9 7.61 15.27 -4.66
N LEU A 10 7.41 14.29 -3.77
CA LEU A 10 8.25 14.11 -2.60
C LEU A 10 9.71 13.95 -3.02
N ARG A 11 10.59 14.68 -2.34
CA ARG A 11 12.03 14.53 -2.51
C ARG A 11 12.47 13.19 -1.94
N LEU A 12 13.48 12.56 -2.55
CA LEU A 12 13.97 11.25 -2.11
C LEU A 12 14.49 11.29 -0.68
N GLU A 13 15.11 12.40 -0.28
CA GLU A 13 15.59 12.62 1.09
C GLU A 13 14.43 12.61 2.09
N ALA A 14 13.32 13.28 1.77
CA ALA A 14 12.13 13.29 2.62
C ALA A 14 11.48 11.90 2.71
N MET A 15 11.42 11.18 1.59
CA MET A 15 10.91 9.81 1.56
C MET A 15 11.79 8.87 2.38
N GLY A 16 13.11 8.95 2.22
CA GLY A 16 14.08 8.16 2.99
C GLY A 16 13.97 8.44 4.49
N ALA A 17 13.84 9.71 4.89
CA ALA A 17 13.65 10.09 6.28
C ALA A 17 12.35 9.52 6.88
N ILE A 18 11.23 9.52 6.14
CA ILE A 18 10.00 8.87 6.60
C ILE A 18 10.20 7.36 6.73
N VAL A 19 10.84 6.71 5.76
CA VAL A 19 11.11 5.26 5.81
C VAL A 19 11.93 4.91 7.04
N GLU A 20 12.98 5.68 7.32
CA GLU A 20 13.82 5.51 8.50
C GLU A 20 13.03 5.70 9.80
N LYS A 21 12.28 6.80 9.91
CA LYS A 21 11.49 7.10 11.12
C LYS A 21 10.37 6.09 11.37
N ALA A 22 9.72 5.61 10.32
CA ALA A 22 8.74 4.54 10.42
C ALA A 22 9.39 3.22 10.89
N ARG A 23 10.59 2.91 10.40
CA ARG A 23 11.37 1.75 10.83
C ARG A 23 11.80 1.84 12.30
N GLU A 24 12.30 3.01 12.73
CA GLU A 24 12.66 3.28 14.12
C GLU A 24 11.46 3.15 15.07
N ARG A 25 10.29 3.71 14.69
CA ARG A 25 9.05 3.55 15.46
C ARG A 25 8.68 2.07 15.62
N LEU A 26 8.75 1.31 14.53
CA LEU A 26 8.46 -0.12 14.57
C LEU A 26 9.41 -0.86 15.51
N LEU A 27 10.72 -0.69 15.35
CA LEU A 27 11.71 -1.32 16.23
C LEU A 27 11.47 -0.95 17.70
N GLY A 28 11.25 0.33 18.01
CA GLY A 28 10.98 0.75 19.39
C GLY A 28 9.64 0.24 19.95
N ALA A 29 8.63 0.04 19.11
CA ALA A 29 7.34 -0.50 19.56
C ALA A 29 7.42 -2.01 19.85
N VAL A 30 8.34 -2.74 19.19
CA VAL A 30 8.62 -4.14 19.53
C VAL A 30 9.16 -4.26 20.96
N ASP A 31 9.98 -3.32 21.39
CA ASP A 31 10.60 -3.33 22.73
C ASP A 31 9.62 -2.95 23.86
N ARG A 32 8.64 -2.06 23.58
CA ARG A 32 7.69 -1.55 24.59
C ARG A 32 6.61 -2.55 25.02
N GLY A 33 6.28 -3.52 24.18
CA GLY A 33 5.34 -4.60 24.51
C GLY A 33 3.84 -4.24 24.46
N ASP A 34 3.44 -3.02 24.09
CA ASP A 34 2.03 -2.70 23.82
C ASP A 34 1.60 -3.31 22.47
N PRO A 35 0.67 -4.28 22.45
CA PRO A 35 0.24 -4.94 21.22
C PRO A 35 -0.39 -3.97 20.20
N TYR A 36 -1.08 -2.91 20.65
CA TYR A 36 -1.75 -1.95 19.78
C TYR A 36 -0.76 -0.98 19.14
N GLU A 37 0.18 -0.47 19.94
CA GLU A 37 1.23 0.41 19.44
C GLU A 37 2.13 -0.33 18.44
N ARG A 38 2.54 -1.56 18.79
CA ARG A 38 3.31 -2.44 17.92
C ARG A 38 2.57 -2.71 16.61
N HIS A 39 1.28 -3.04 16.69
CA HIS A 39 0.46 -3.25 15.50
C HIS A 39 0.40 -2.02 14.60
N ASN A 40 0.08 -0.84 15.16
CA ASN A 40 -0.01 0.40 14.39
C ASN A 40 1.33 0.79 13.76
N ALA A 41 2.45 0.55 14.45
CA ALA A 41 3.78 0.80 13.90
C ALA A 41 4.09 -0.16 12.73
N MET A 42 3.76 -1.45 12.87
CA MET A 42 3.93 -2.46 11.83
C MET A 42 3.04 -2.18 10.61
N ALA A 43 1.79 -1.76 10.86
CA ALA A 43 0.85 -1.37 9.82
C ALA A 43 1.32 -0.11 9.07
N THR A 44 1.82 0.89 9.78
CA THR A 44 2.38 2.12 9.17
C THR A 44 3.57 1.78 8.26
N TYR A 45 4.52 0.98 8.74
CA TYR A 45 5.73 0.63 7.98
C TYR A 45 5.41 -0.22 6.73
N THR A 46 4.50 -1.19 6.88
CA THR A 46 4.04 -2.05 5.78
C THR A 46 3.22 -1.24 4.76
N GLY A 47 2.32 -0.36 5.24
CA GLY A 47 1.51 0.53 4.42
C GLY A 47 2.35 1.51 3.60
N LEU A 48 3.41 2.06 4.19
CA LEU A 48 4.39 2.90 3.49
C LEU A 48 5.07 2.16 2.34
N GLY A 49 5.58 0.95 2.59
CA GLY A 49 6.20 0.11 1.56
C GLY A 49 5.24 -0.20 0.41
N LEU A 50 4.00 -0.56 0.74
CA LEU A 50 2.95 -0.79 -0.24
C LEU A 50 2.59 0.47 -1.04
N ALA A 51 2.53 1.64 -0.40
CA ALA A 51 2.26 2.91 -1.08
C ALA A 51 3.37 3.27 -2.07
N LEU A 52 4.62 3.04 -1.69
CA LEU A 52 5.80 3.30 -2.53
C LEU A 52 5.93 2.30 -3.69
N ALA A 53 5.63 1.02 -3.45
CA ALA A 53 5.74 -0.02 -4.47
C ALA A 53 4.58 -0.03 -5.46
N THR A 54 3.36 0.23 -4.98
CA THR A 54 2.14 0.03 -5.79
C THR A 54 1.52 1.31 -6.33
N GLY A 55 1.93 2.47 -5.79
CA GLY A 55 1.35 3.76 -6.13
C GLY A 55 -0.18 3.76 -6.00
N PHE A 56 -0.70 3.03 -5.01
CA PHE A 56 -2.14 2.98 -4.76
C PHE A 56 -2.67 4.40 -4.51
N ARG A 57 -3.94 4.61 -4.88
CA ARG A 57 -4.64 5.87 -4.75
C ARG A 57 -5.07 6.11 -3.32
N THR A 58 -5.32 7.37 -3.00
CA THR A 58 -5.87 7.80 -1.71
C THR A 58 -7.36 7.48 -1.70
N VAL A 59 -7.64 6.21 -1.46
CA VAL A 59 -8.99 5.64 -1.43
C VAL A 59 -9.16 4.83 -0.15
N ARG A 60 -10.40 4.46 0.15
CA ARG A 60 -10.71 3.51 1.23
C ARG A 60 -10.24 2.12 0.85
N THR A 61 -9.63 1.39 1.78
CA THR A 61 -9.17 0.00 1.63
C THR A 61 -8.54 -0.27 0.25
N PRO A 62 -7.35 0.31 -0.05
CA PRO A 62 -6.71 0.16 -1.36
C PRO A 62 -6.41 -1.31 -1.68
N ILE A 63 -6.02 -2.08 -0.66
CA ILE A 63 -5.74 -3.52 -0.74
C ILE A 63 -6.61 -4.24 0.29
N VAL A 64 -7.55 -5.06 -0.20
CA VAL A 64 -8.52 -5.77 0.65
C VAL A 64 -7.93 -7.03 1.29
N ASP A 65 -7.02 -7.71 0.58
CA ASP A 65 -6.47 -8.99 0.98
C ASP A 65 -4.99 -9.08 0.57
N LEU A 66 -4.10 -9.08 1.56
CA LEU A 66 -2.66 -9.24 1.38
C LEU A 66 -2.27 -10.68 1.03
N THR A 67 -3.13 -11.67 1.30
CA THR A 67 -2.91 -13.06 0.89
C THR A 67 -3.23 -13.30 -0.59
N ALA A 68 -3.85 -12.33 -1.26
CA ALA A 68 -4.08 -12.37 -2.71
C ALA A 68 -2.82 -12.02 -3.54
N ILE A 69 -1.69 -11.69 -2.90
CA ILE A 69 -0.42 -11.52 -3.60
C ILE A 69 0.05 -12.89 -4.09
N HIS A 70 0.26 -13.01 -5.41
CA HIS A 70 0.77 -14.22 -6.01
C HIS A 70 2.24 -14.44 -5.62
N ALA A 71 2.54 -15.54 -4.94
CA ALA A 71 3.82 -15.74 -4.27
C ALA A 71 4.99 -15.88 -5.25
N GLU A 72 4.82 -16.69 -6.30
CA GLU A 72 5.89 -17.04 -7.25
C GLU A 72 6.36 -15.82 -8.04
N THR A 73 5.46 -14.88 -8.32
CA THR A 73 5.77 -13.67 -9.11
C THR A 73 5.86 -12.41 -8.25
N ARG A 74 5.47 -12.46 -6.97
CA ARG A 74 5.33 -11.31 -6.07
C ARG A 74 4.42 -10.23 -6.68
N THR A 75 3.34 -10.64 -7.34
CA THR A 75 2.47 -9.73 -8.08
C THR A 75 1.10 -9.63 -7.42
N LEU A 76 0.62 -8.40 -7.24
CA LEU A 76 -0.71 -8.09 -6.75
C LEU A 76 -1.60 -7.56 -7.89
N CYS A 77 -2.85 -8.02 -7.95
CA CYS A 77 -3.86 -7.40 -8.81
C CYS A 77 -4.57 -6.28 -8.02
N LEU A 78 -4.42 -5.04 -8.48
CA LEU A 78 -5.10 -3.88 -7.89
C LEU A 78 -6.26 -3.41 -8.75
N GLN A 79 -7.43 -3.27 -8.13
CA GLN A 79 -8.64 -2.75 -8.77
C GLN A 79 -9.15 -1.58 -7.93
N GLU A 80 -8.82 -0.34 -8.28
CA GLU A 80 -9.08 0.81 -7.40
C GLU A 80 -10.25 1.69 -7.84
N LYS A 81 -10.59 1.67 -9.13
CA LYS A 81 -11.61 2.53 -9.73
C LYS A 81 -12.97 1.84 -9.80
N ASP A 82 -13.99 2.67 -9.88
CA ASP A 82 -15.42 2.33 -9.87
C ASP A 82 -16.02 2.09 -11.25
N ARG A 83 -15.23 1.58 -12.21
CA ARG A 83 -15.79 1.19 -13.51
C ARG A 83 -16.35 -0.22 -13.42
N TRP A 84 -17.57 -0.39 -13.93
CA TRP A 84 -18.34 -1.64 -13.89
C TRP A 84 -17.64 -2.81 -14.62
N ASP A 85 -16.76 -2.48 -15.57
CA ASP A 85 -16.05 -3.41 -16.45
C ASP A 85 -14.72 -3.94 -15.89
N GLY A 86 -14.17 -3.33 -14.83
CA GLY A 86 -12.87 -3.73 -14.26
C GLY A 86 -11.65 -3.39 -15.13
N GLN A 87 -11.79 -2.58 -16.18
CA GLN A 87 -10.71 -2.24 -17.12
C GLN A 87 -9.53 -1.49 -16.49
N ASP A 88 -9.72 -0.93 -15.30
CA ASP A 88 -8.69 -0.23 -14.53
C ASP A 88 -7.89 -1.14 -13.58
N ALA A 89 -8.15 -2.45 -13.62
CA ALA A 89 -7.34 -3.45 -12.94
C ALA A 89 -5.90 -3.38 -13.43
N ARG A 90 -4.92 -3.51 -12.52
CA ARG A 90 -3.52 -3.54 -12.89
C ARG A 90 -2.74 -4.58 -12.10
N LEU A 91 -1.78 -5.20 -12.78
CA LEU A 91 -0.79 -6.05 -12.16
C LEU A 91 0.35 -5.21 -11.60
N VAL A 92 0.68 -5.43 -10.34
CA VAL A 92 1.71 -4.67 -9.63
C VAL A 92 2.72 -5.65 -9.03
N PRO A 93 3.91 -5.78 -9.64
CA PRO A 93 5.02 -6.49 -9.03
C PRO A 93 5.48 -5.78 -7.75
N LEU A 94 5.84 -6.55 -6.73
CA LEU A 94 6.36 -6.04 -5.46
C LEU A 94 7.87 -6.29 -5.36
N PRO A 95 8.65 -5.27 -4.96
CA PRO A 95 10.03 -5.44 -4.51
C PRO A 95 10.13 -6.49 -3.41
N GLU A 96 11.26 -7.18 -3.35
CA GLU A 96 11.50 -8.28 -2.41
C GLU A 96 11.32 -7.81 -0.98
N ALA A 97 11.93 -6.67 -0.62
CA ALA A 97 11.83 -6.11 0.72
C ALA A 97 10.38 -5.77 1.12
N VAL A 98 9.53 -5.35 0.18
CA VAL A 98 8.12 -5.03 0.46
C VAL A 98 7.29 -6.30 0.57
N TYR A 99 7.51 -7.27 -0.31
CA TYR A 99 6.85 -8.57 -0.26
C TYR A 99 7.15 -9.31 1.05
N ASP A 100 8.42 -9.37 1.44
CA ASP A 100 8.86 -10.00 2.67
C ASP A 100 8.28 -9.30 3.90
N GLN A 101 8.25 -7.95 3.90
CA GLN A 101 7.62 -7.18 4.97
C GLN A 101 6.11 -7.45 5.10
N VAL A 102 5.40 -7.67 3.98
CA VAL A 102 4.00 -8.12 4.03
C VAL A 102 3.92 -9.51 4.68
N GLY A 103 4.85 -10.41 4.38
CA GLY A 103 4.97 -11.71 5.06
C GLY A 103 5.17 -11.56 6.58
N GLU A 104 6.05 -10.64 6.99
CA GLU A 104 6.25 -10.30 8.40
C GLU A 104 4.97 -9.76 9.05
N TYR A 105 4.25 -8.87 8.36
CA TYR A 105 2.97 -8.32 8.87
C TYR A 105 1.91 -9.41 9.03
N LEU A 106 1.74 -10.30 8.04
CA LEU A 106 0.80 -11.41 8.11
C LEU A 106 1.11 -12.36 9.27
N ARG A 107 2.39 -12.60 9.56
CA ARG A 107 2.81 -13.37 10.74
C ARG A 107 2.51 -12.63 12.04
N HIS A 108 2.79 -11.33 12.08
CA HIS A 108 2.46 -10.48 13.20
C HIS A 108 0.95 -10.51 13.50
N LEU A 109 0.08 -10.48 12.48
CA LEU A 109 -1.36 -10.60 12.67
C LEU A 109 -1.73 -11.90 13.40
N ARG A 110 -1.14 -13.04 13.03
CA ARG A 110 -1.38 -14.32 13.72
C ARG A 110 -1.04 -14.26 15.21
N GLN A 111 0.05 -13.57 15.57
CA GLN A 111 0.47 -13.38 16.96
C GLN A 111 -0.39 -12.36 17.70
N LEU A 112 -0.79 -11.29 17.02
CA LEU A 112 -1.64 -10.25 17.59
C LEU A 112 -2.95 -10.86 18.10
N TRP A 113 -3.61 -11.72 17.31
CA TRP A 113 -4.87 -12.34 17.71
C TRP A 113 -4.77 -13.27 18.92
N THR A 114 -3.57 -13.76 19.26
CA THR A 114 -3.37 -14.51 20.52
C THR A 114 -3.19 -13.60 21.74
N GLN A 115 -2.87 -12.31 21.52
CA GLN A 115 -2.65 -11.31 22.58
C GLN A 115 -3.90 -10.46 22.85
N LEU A 116 -4.81 -10.36 21.89
CA LEU A 116 -6.04 -9.60 22.02
C LEU A 116 -7.13 -10.38 22.78
N PRO A 117 -8.10 -9.69 23.43
CA PRO A 117 -9.21 -10.37 24.09
C PRO A 117 -10.01 -11.27 23.13
N ALA A 118 -10.37 -12.48 23.57
CA ALA A 118 -11.08 -13.46 22.74
C ALA A 118 -12.43 -12.98 22.19
N ALA A 119 -13.07 -12.02 22.87
CA ALA A 119 -14.32 -11.41 22.41
C ALA A 119 -14.13 -10.44 21.22
N ARG A 120 -12.89 -10.13 20.82
CA ARG A 120 -12.65 -9.20 19.72
C ARG A 120 -12.88 -9.88 18.37
N SER A 121 -13.74 -9.28 17.57
CA SER A 121 -13.97 -9.69 16.19
C SER A 121 -12.73 -9.47 15.32
N ALA A 122 -12.37 -10.48 14.53
CA ALA A 122 -11.40 -10.39 13.44
C ALA A 122 -12.00 -9.88 12.12
N VAL A 123 -13.22 -9.36 12.18
CA VAL A 123 -13.97 -8.82 11.06
C VAL A 123 -14.37 -7.38 11.37
N LEU A 124 -14.12 -6.50 10.41
CA LEU A 124 -14.53 -5.09 10.45
C LEU A 124 -15.54 -4.84 9.31
N PRO A 125 -16.83 -4.58 9.61
CA PRO A 125 -17.78 -4.19 8.59
C PRO A 125 -17.44 -2.81 8.04
N ILE A 126 -17.30 -2.70 6.72
CA ILE A 126 -17.01 -1.43 6.03
C ILE A 126 -18.03 -1.15 4.92
N PRO A 127 -18.50 0.11 4.78
CA PRO A 127 -19.40 0.49 3.69
C PRO A 127 -18.80 0.20 2.32
N ALA A 128 -19.59 -0.41 1.44
CA ALA A 128 -19.21 -0.72 0.06
C ALA A 128 -19.27 0.55 -0.81
N THR A 129 -18.25 1.41 -0.69
CA THR A 129 -18.20 2.69 -1.40
C THR A 129 -17.76 2.59 -2.86
N LYS A 130 -17.22 1.44 -3.28
CA LYS A 130 -16.72 1.24 -4.64
C LYS A 130 -17.60 0.29 -5.43
N ALA A 131 -17.66 0.48 -6.75
CA ALA A 131 -18.44 -0.40 -7.65
C ALA A 131 -17.95 -1.86 -7.57
N ARG A 132 -16.63 -2.05 -7.42
CA ARG A 132 -16.02 -3.38 -7.19
C ARG A 132 -16.57 -4.02 -5.91
N ASP A 133 -16.67 -3.24 -4.83
CA ASP A 133 -17.04 -3.72 -3.50
C ASP A 133 -18.52 -4.12 -3.56
N GLN A 134 -19.34 -3.29 -4.21
CA GLN A 134 -20.76 -3.55 -4.41
C GLN A 134 -21.04 -4.80 -5.25
N ARG A 135 -20.24 -5.02 -6.31
CA ARG A 135 -20.36 -6.20 -7.19
C ARG A 135 -19.94 -7.49 -6.50
N VAL A 136 -18.84 -7.45 -5.75
CA VAL A 136 -18.26 -8.64 -5.13
C VAL A 136 -18.98 -9.02 -3.84
N TYR A 137 -19.43 -8.03 -3.06
CA TYR A 137 -19.90 -8.25 -1.69
C TYR A 137 -21.35 -7.79 -1.42
N GLY A 138 -22.03 -7.13 -2.37
CA GLY A 138 -23.41 -6.63 -2.22
C GLY A 138 -23.53 -5.13 -1.96
N HIS A 139 -24.76 -4.60 -1.94
CA HIS A 139 -24.99 -3.16 -2.14
C HIS A 139 -24.58 -2.20 -1.01
N GLU A 140 -24.52 -2.61 0.26
CA GLU A 140 -24.41 -1.65 1.38
C GLU A 140 -23.09 -1.73 2.18
N ALA A 141 -22.57 -2.92 2.44
CA ALA A 141 -21.36 -3.12 3.22
C ALA A 141 -20.71 -4.49 2.93
N PHE A 142 -19.45 -4.62 3.32
CA PHE A 142 -18.75 -5.90 3.32
C PHE A 142 -17.85 -6.08 4.53
N ASP A 143 -17.55 -7.34 4.82
CA ASP A 143 -16.73 -7.76 5.94
C ASP A 143 -15.25 -7.76 5.56
N LEU A 144 -14.49 -6.80 6.09
CA LEU A 144 -13.04 -6.78 5.97
C LEU A 144 -12.43 -7.74 7.00
N VAL A 145 -11.77 -8.79 6.50
CA VAL A 145 -11.13 -9.82 7.33
C VAL A 145 -9.76 -9.34 7.81
N LEU A 146 -9.67 -8.91 9.07
CA LEU A 146 -8.49 -8.26 9.64
C LEU A 146 -7.26 -9.18 9.73
N ASN A 147 -7.42 -10.51 9.64
CA ASN A 147 -6.30 -11.47 9.63
C ASN A 147 -5.45 -11.42 8.36
N ARG A 148 -5.94 -10.75 7.31
CA ARG A 148 -5.30 -10.67 6.00
C ARG A 148 -5.34 -9.28 5.38
N SER A 149 -5.81 -8.29 6.12
CA SER A 149 -5.94 -6.90 5.66
C SER A 149 -5.02 -5.99 6.48
N LEU A 150 -4.58 -4.89 5.87
CA LEU A 150 -3.88 -3.84 6.60
C LEU A 150 -4.91 -2.94 7.31
N PHE A 151 -4.74 -2.72 8.61
CA PHE A 151 -5.64 -1.88 9.42
C PHE A 151 -4.88 -1.21 10.57
N PHE A 152 -5.58 -0.36 11.33
CA PHE A 152 -5.06 0.30 12.54
C PHE A 152 -6.01 0.14 13.71
N PHE A 153 -5.52 0.34 14.93
CA PHE A 153 -6.36 0.57 16.10
C PHE A 153 -6.41 2.06 16.44
N GLU A 154 -7.61 2.57 16.71
CA GLU A 154 -7.80 3.87 17.36
C GLU A 154 -8.33 3.65 18.77
N GLN A 155 -7.90 4.50 19.70
CA GLN A 155 -8.42 4.51 21.05
C GLN A 155 -9.72 5.32 21.08
N SER A 156 -10.80 4.74 21.58
CA SER A 156 -12.07 5.42 21.81
C SER A 156 -11.98 6.34 23.03
N GLU A 157 -12.95 7.24 23.18
CA GLU A 157 -13.08 8.11 24.37
C GLU A 157 -13.14 7.30 25.68
N GLU A 158 -13.76 6.12 25.62
CA GLU A 158 -13.86 5.16 26.74
C GLU A 158 -12.56 4.34 26.99
N GLY A 159 -11.47 4.62 26.25
CA GLY A 159 -10.17 3.95 26.40
C GLY A 159 -10.04 2.61 25.68
N HIS A 160 -11.07 2.14 24.98
CA HIS A 160 -11.05 0.89 24.21
C HIS A 160 -10.34 1.06 22.87
N HIS A 161 -9.58 0.05 22.46
CA HIS A 161 -8.98 0.03 21.13
C HIS A 161 -9.92 -0.60 20.10
N LYS A 162 -10.31 0.17 19.09
CA LYS A 162 -11.21 -0.24 18.01
C LYS A 162 -10.44 -0.32 16.68
N PRO A 163 -10.59 -1.41 15.91
CA PRO A 163 -9.98 -1.49 14.59
C PRO A 163 -10.66 -0.50 13.63
N VAL A 164 -9.86 0.13 12.79
CA VAL A 164 -10.28 1.03 11.72
C VAL A 164 -9.57 0.66 10.43
N GLU A 165 -10.24 0.79 9.30
CA GLU A 165 -9.69 0.43 8.00
C GLU A 165 -8.47 1.30 7.61
N LEU A 166 -7.60 0.73 6.77
CA LEU A 166 -6.63 1.54 6.03
C LEU A 166 -7.37 2.42 5.01
N THR A 167 -7.17 3.72 5.11
CA THR A 167 -7.45 4.67 4.03
C THR A 167 -6.16 5.41 3.63
N GLY A 168 -6.13 5.99 2.44
CA GLY A 168 -5.01 6.85 2.05
C GLY A 168 -4.80 8.01 3.03
N ASP A 169 -5.88 8.66 3.47
CA ASP A 169 -5.83 9.76 4.45
C ASP A 169 -5.32 9.29 5.81
N ARG A 170 -5.68 8.07 6.22
CA ARG A 170 -5.19 7.45 7.45
C ARG A 170 -3.69 7.26 7.38
N LEU A 171 -3.20 6.64 6.31
CA LEU A 171 -1.77 6.42 6.13
C LEU A 171 -1.03 7.76 6.09
N GLN A 172 -1.55 8.74 5.36
CA GLN A 172 -0.98 10.09 5.33
C GLN A 172 -0.90 10.71 6.74
N ARG A 173 -1.93 10.54 7.57
CA ARG A 173 -1.93 11.02 8.97
C ARG A 173 -0.84 10.36 9.80
N GLU A 174 -0.74 9.03 9.74
CA GLU A 174 0.31 8.28 10.45
C GLU A 174 1.71 8.71 10.02
N LEU A 175 1.94 8.90 8.71
CA LEU A 175 3.25 9.31 8.19
C LEU A 175 3.61 10.75 8.58
N ASN A 176 2.66 11.68 8.54
CA ASN A 176 2.90 13.06 8.98
C ASN A 176 3.05 13.17 10.51
N ALA A 177 2.49 12.25 11.29
CA ALA A 177 2.74 12.19 12.72
C ALA A 177 4.19 11.78 13.04
N LEU A 178 4.85 11.01 12.15
CA LEU A 178 6.27 10.66 12.28
C LEU A 178 7.18 11.85 11.94
N VAL A 179 6.94 12.46 10.78
CA VAL A 179 7.74 13.58 10.28
C VAL A 179 6.79 14.60 9.64
N PRO A 180 6.40 15.66 10.36
CA PRO A 180 5.46 16.65 9.87
C PRO A 180 5.88 17.26 8.53
N GLY A 181 4.96 17.24 7.55
CA GLY A 181 5.15 17.86 6.24
C GLY A 181 5.90 17.03 5.22
N TYR A 182 6.42 15.85 5.58
CA TYR A 182 7.18 15.01 4.65
C TYR A 182 6.28 14.09 3.81
N TRP A 183 4.98 13.98 4.12
CA TRP A 183 3.95 13.34 3.27
C TRP A 183 2.74 14.26 3.09
N PRO A 184 2.90 15.45 2.50
CA PRO A 184 1.96 16.55 2.67
C PRO A 184 0.73 16.45 1.75
N ILE A 185 0.76 15.60 0.72
CA ILE A 185 -0.32 15.50 -0.26
C ILE A 185 -0.92 14.08 -0.37
N PRO A 186 -2.22 13.96 -0.70
CA PRO A 186 -2.79 12.71 -1.19
C PRO A 186 -2.02 12.18 -2.40
N ASN A 187 -1.99 10.86 -2.56
CA ASN A 187 -1.33 10.16 -3.68
C ASN A 187 0.18 10.40 -3.78
N ALA A 188 0.84 10.91 -2.73
CA ALA A 188 2.27 11.24 -2.79
C ALA A 188 3.14 10.04 -3.23
N GLY A 189 2.86 8.83 -2.71
CA GLY A 189 3.55 7.60 -3.13
C GLY A 189 3.40 7.30 -4.62
N ARG A 190 2.21 7.53 -5.18
CA ARG A 190 1.94 7.37 -6.61
C ARG A 190 2.69 8.39 -7.47
N HIS A 191 2.70 9.65 -7.06
CA HIS A 191 3.43 10.71 -7.75
C HIS A 191 4.95 10.45 -7.71
N ALA A 192 5.47 10.09 -6.54
CA ALA A 192 6.87 9.73 -6.36
C ALA A 192 7.27 8.53 -7.22
N LEU A 193 6.46 7.45 -7.21
CA LEU A 193 6.72 6.26 -8.00
C LEU A 193 6.74 6.56 -9.52
N ARG A 194 5.75 7.31 -10.02
CA ARG A 194 5.72 7.70 -11.44
C ARG A 194 6.93 8.54 -11.82
N SER A 195 7.28 9.54 -11.02
CA SER A 195 8.44 10.39 -11.30
C SER A 195 9.76 9.65 -11.19
N TRP A 196 9.87 8.68 -10.28
CA TRP A 196 11.02 7.78 -10.20
C TRP A 196 11.20 6.98 -11.50
N LEU A 197 10.15 6.30 -11.95
CA LEU A 197 10.19 5.46 -13.15
C LEU A 197 10.57 6.27 -14.40
N ILE A 198 9.94 7.43 -14.59
CA ILE A 198 10.22 8.30 -15.75
C ILE A 198 11.68 8.79 -15.72
N ARG A 199 12.17 9.23 -14.56
CA ARG A 199 13.56 9.74 -14.42
C ARG A 199 14.62 8.67 -14.65
N HIS A 200 14.30 7.41 -14.41
CA HIS A 200 15.22 6.28 -14.61
C HIS A 200 15.04 5.60 -15.98
N GLY A 201 14.25 6.21 -16.88
CA GLY A 201 14.12 5.75 -18.26
C GLY A 201 13.24 4.50 -18.44
N ALA A 202 12.34 4.22 -17.50
CA ALA A 202 11.35 3.15 -17.69
C ALA A 202 10.46 3.45 -18.90
N GLU A 203 10.14 2.42 -19.68
CA GLU A 203 9.30 2.57 -20.88
C GLU A 203 7.91 3.12 -20.51
N ALA A 204 7.48 4.15 -21.24
CA ALA A 204 6.23 4.86 -20.95
C ALA A 204 5.00 3.95 -20.91
N ASN A 205 4.93 2.94 -21.79
CA ASN A 205 3.83 1.98 -21.83
C ASN A 205 3.76 1.14 -20.54
N LEU A 206 4.90 0.68 -20.04
CA LEU A 206 4.96 -0.08 -18.80
C LEU A 206 4.61 0.80 -17.59
N VAL A 207 5.05 2.07 -17.58
CA VAL A 207 4.66 3.04 -16.56
C VAL A 207 3.15 3.29 -16.58
N ASN A 208 2.55 3.41 -17.76
CA ASN A 208 1.11 3.60 -17.92
C ASN A 208 0.31 2.37 -17.47
N ALA A 209 0.77 1.16 -17.81
CA ALA A 209 0.22 -0.10 -17.31
C ALA A 209 0.26 -0.16 -15.76
N LEU A 210 1.40 0.18 -15.15
CA LEU A 210 1.55 0.22 -13.68
C LEU A 210 0.72 1.33 -13.04
N MET A 211 0.45 2.44 -13.73
CA MET A 211 -0.43 3.48 -13.21
C MET A 211 -1.91 3.17 -13.46
N GLY A 212 -2.25 2.17 -14.28
CA GLY A 212 -3.62 1.95 -14.74
C GLY A 212 -4.14 3.16 -15.51
N HIS A 213 -3.30 3.67 -16.41
CA HIS A 213 -3.63 4.75 -17.35
C HIS A 213 -3.65 4.15 -18.76
N ALA A 214 -4.84 3.99 -19.34
CA ALA A 214 -5.01 3.59 -20.74
C ALA A 214 -5.61 4.76 -21.53
N TYR A 215 -5.18 4.95 -22.77
CA TYR A 215 -5.85 5.85 -23.70
C TYR A 215 -7.09 5.19 -24.30
N TYR A 216 -7.92 5.96 -25.01
CA TYR A 216 -9.14 5.44 -25.61
C TYR A 216 -8.81 4.35 -26.64
N GLY A 217 -9.33 3.13 -26.42
CA GLY A 217 -9.02 1.95 -27.25
C GLY A 217 -7.80 1.13 -26.80
N GLU A 218 -7.11 1.53 -25.72
CA GLU A 218 -6.07 0.72 -25.10
C GLU A 218 -6.61 -0.03 -23.88
N GLU A 219 -6.30 -1.32 -23.80
CA GLU A 219 -6.55 -2.14 -22.62
C GLU A 219 -5.34 -3.04 -22.36
N HIS A 220 -4.69 -2.88 -21.20
CA HIS A 220 -3.42 -3.55 -20.92
C HIS A 220 -3.56 -5.06 -20.70
N TRP A 221 -4.71 -5.52 -20.20
CA TRP A 221 -4.91 -6.91 -19.76
C TRP A 221 -6.14 -7.58 -20.39
N ALA A 222 -6.68 -7.00 -21.47
CA ALA A 222 -7.76 -7.60 -22.23
C ALA A 222 -7.31 -8.90 -22.92
N PRO A 223 -8.24 -9.81 -23.28
CA PRO A 223 -7.90 -11.03 -24.03
C PRO A 223 -7.16 -10.79 -25.35
N THR A 224 -7.30 -9.60 -25.94
CA THR A 224 -6.64 -9.18 -27.18
C THR A 224 -5.36 -8.37 -26.95
N SER A 225 -4.95 -8.14 -25.70
CA SER A 225 -3.73 -7.40 -25.37
C SER A 225 -2.49 -8.21 -25.77
N ALA A 226 -1.54 -7.54 -26.42
CA ALA A 226 -0.21 -8.09 -26.71
C ALA A 226 0.80 -7.84 -25.57
N LEU A 227 0.40 -7.21 -24.47
CA LEU A 227 1.28 -6.95 -23.33
C LEU A 227 1.57 -8.26 -22.59
N ASP A 228 2.79 -8.76 -22.70
CA ASP A 228 3.24 -9.93 -21.95
C ASP A 228 3.45 -9.59 -20.46
N PRO A 229 2.71 -10.22 -19.51
CA PRO A 229 2.88 -10.00 -18.08
C PRO A 229 4.29 -10.29 -17.56
N VAL A 230 5.02 -11.23 -18.19
CA VAL A 230 6.38 -11.60 -17.80
C VAL A 230 7.36 -10.51 -18.21
N ALA A 231 7.34 -10.08 -19.48
CA ALA A 231 8.12 -8.95 -19.96
C ALA A 231 7.80 -7.66 -19.19
N TYR A 232 6.52 -7.37 -18.95
CA TYR A 232 6.08 -6.22 -18.16
C TYR A 232 6.70 -6.23 -16.76
N ARG A 233 6.62 -7.36 -16.07
CA ARG A 233 7.24 -7.51 -14.75
C ARG A 233 8.75 -7.32 -14.82
N GLY A 234 9.41 -7.92 -15.80
CA GLY A 234 10.85 -7.78 -16.02
C GLY A 234 11.29 -6.33 -16.30
N GLY A 235 10.46 -5.56 -16.98
CA GLY A 235 10.72 -4.14 -17.28
C GLY A 235 10.40 -3.17 -16.15
N ILE A 236 9.56 -3.54 -15.17
CA ILE A 236 9.17 -2.65 -14.05
C ILE A 236 9.88 -3.00 -12.75
N LEU A 237 9.94 -4.28 -12.38
CA LEU A 237 10.40 -4.71 -11.08
C LEU A 237 11.80 -4.19 -10.72
N PRO A 238 12.81 -4.16 -11.62
CA PRO A 238 14.14 -3.64 -11.28
C PRO A 238 14.12 -2.20 -10.77
N TYR A 239 13.26 -1.35 -11.34
CA TYR A 239 13.12 0.04 -10.88
C TYR A 239 12.47 0.14 -9.50
N LEU A 240 11.54 -0.76 -9.18
CA LEU A 240 10.89 -0.81 -7.87
C LEU A 240 11.88 -1.29 -6.79
N GLU A 241 12.68 -2.31 -7.11
CA GLU A 241 13.77 -2.79 -6.25
C GLU A 241 14.77 -1.65 -5.99
N GLN A 242 15.21 -0.96 -7.05
CA GLN A 242 16.12 0.17 -6.93
C GLN A 242 15.54 1.29 -6.06
N LEU A 243 14.26 1.66 -6.23
CA LEU A 243 13.60 2.68 -5.41
C LEU A 243 13.64 2.31 -3.92
N THR A 244 13.21 1.09 -3.59
CA THR A 244 13.17 0.66 -2.18
C THR A 244 14.56 0.59 -1.55
N GLN A 245 15.57 0.17 -2.32
CA GLN A 245 16.98 0.19 -1.90
C GLN A 245 17.49 1.62 -1.67
N THR A 246 17.23 2.53 -2.61
CA THR A 246 17.61 3.95 -2.49
C THR A 246 16.98 4.62 -1.27
N LEU A 247 15.74 4.26 -0.93
CA LEU A 247 15.05 4.79 0.26
C LEU A 247 15.45 4.10 1.57
N GLY A 248 16.29 3.05 1.51
CA GLY A 248 16.68 2.29 2.69
C GLY A 248 15.56 1.46 3.32
N TYR A 249 14.53 1.12 2.54
CA TYR A 249 13.44 0.24 2.99
C TYR A 249 13.96 -1.19 3.14
N ARG A 250 13.73 -1.79 4.31
CA ARG A 250 14.26 -3.11 4.66
C ARG A 250 13.26 -3.85 5.54
N VAL A 251 13.23 -5.16 5.38
CA VAL A 251 12.37 -6.03 6.19
C VAL A 251 12.71 -5.88 7.68
N VAL A 252 11.69 -5.66 8.50
CA VAL A 252 11.78 -5.66 9.96
C VAL A 252 11.12 -6.92 10.47
N ARG A 253 11.93 -7.80 11.04
CA ARG A 253 11.46 -9.01 11.69
C ARG A 253 11.10 -8.70 13.14
N SER A 254 9.85 -8.94 13.52
CA SER A 254 9.32 -8.73 14.87
C SER A 254 8.53 -9.93 15.34
#